data_AF-A0A968JN59-F1
#
_entry.id   AF-A0A968JN59-F1
#
_cell.length_a   1.000
_cell.length_b   1.000
_cell.length_c   1.000
_cell.angle_alpha   90.00
_cell.angle_beta   90.00
_cell.angle_gamma   90.00
#
_symmetry.space_group_name_H-M   'P 1'
#
loop_
_entity.id
_entity.type
_entity.pdbx_description
1 polymer ?
#
loop_
_entity_poly.entity_id
_entity_poly.type
_entity_poly.pdbx_seq_one_letter_code
_entity_poly.pdbx_strand_id
1 'polypeptide(L)'
;MEWLSVRVLLHELTGKELTIIYNGDRKPFIKGNSYHISISHSKNFSSVLLSRNRKVGIDLEYMSHRIERIAYKFINEKEYIEDEFRKYHMYIHWCAKEALYKICDKQDINFKENLVIEPFSQRKKEN
;
A
#
# COMPACT_ATOMS: atom_id res chain seq x y z
N MET A 1 -10.31 -9.24 -13.79
CA MET A 1 -8.89 -9.30 -14.21
C MET A 1 -7.95 -9.30 -13.02
N GLU A 2 -8.10 -8.38 -12.06
CA GLU A 2 -7.23 -8.24 -10.87
C GLU A 2 -6.99 -9.55 -10.10
N TRP A 3 -8.02 -10.36 -9.88
CA TRP A 3 -7.85 -11.61 -9.14
C TRP A 3 -6.98 -12.65 -9.87
N LEU A 4 -7.03 -12.67 -11.20
CA LEU A 4 -6.20 -13.57 -12.00
C LEU A 4 -4.75 -13.09 -12.03
N SER A 5 -4.51 -11.78 -12.14
CA SER A 5 -3.15 -11.24 -12.12
C SER A 5 -2.45 -11.48 -10.78
N VAL A 6 -3.17 -11.39 -9.63
CA VAL A 6 -2.61 -11.78 -8.32
C VAL A 6 -2.18 -13.25 -8.30
N ARG A 7 -3.02 -14.14 -8.83
CA ARG A 7 -2.71 -15.58 -8.85
C ARG A 7 -1.48 -15.89 -9.69
N VAL A 8 -1.36 -15.25 -10.86
CA VAL A 8 -0.15 -15.35 -11.68
C VAL A 8 1.06 -14.82 -10.92
N LEU A 9 0.98 -13.62 -10.32
CA LEU A 9 2.10 -13.08 -9.52
C LEU A 9 2.51 -14.00 -8.37
N LEU A 10 1.55 -14.62 -7.67
CA LEU A 10 1.86 -15.58 -6.61
C LEU A 10 2.55 -16.84 -7.14
N HIS A 11 2.10 -17.36 -8.28
CA HIS A 11 2.75 -18.49 -8.92
C HIS A 11 4.18 -18.13 -9.33
N GLU A 12 4.39 -16.98 -9.98
CA GLU A 12 5.72 -16.50 -10.38
C GLU A 12 6.67 -16.32 -9.17
N LEU A 13 6.18 -15.75 -8.05
CA LEU A 13 7.00 -15.50 -6.86
C LEU A 13 7.33 -16.76 -6.05
N THR A 14 6.54 -17.83 -6.18
CA THR A 14 6.64 -18.99 -5.26
C THR A 14 6.83 -20.33 -5.94
N GLY A 15 6.60 -20.41 -7.25
CA GLY A 15 6.55 -21.66 -8.02
C GLY A 15 5.44 -22.62 -7.56
N LYS A 16 4.42 -22.11 -6.86
CA LYS A 16 3.37 -22.92 -6.22
C LYS A 16 1.98 -22.34 -6.48
N GLU A 17 1.00 -23.23 -6.54
CA GLU A 17 -0.41 -22.86 -6.51
C GLU A 17 -0.86 -22.60 -5.07
N LEU A 18 -0.73 -21.35 -4.63
CA LEU A 18 -1.19 -20.93 -3.31
C LEU A 18 -2.66 -20.48 -3.34
N THR A 19 -3.40 -20.84 -2.30
CA THR A 19 -4.80 -20.41 -2.12
C THR A 19 -4.85 -19.18 -1.20
N ILE A 20 -5.42 -18.09 -1.70
CA ILE A 20 -5.72 -16.89 -0.91
C ILE A 20 -7.12 -17.04 -0.29
N ILE A 21 -7.23 -16.76 1.01
CA ILE A 21 -8.48 -16.69 1.76
C ILE A 21 -8.60 -15.27 2.34
N TYR A 22 -9.82 -14.78 2.52
CA TYR A 22 -10.10 -13.49 3.13
C TYR A 22 -10.76 -13.69 4.49
N ASN A 23 -10.33 -12.92 5.50
CA ASN A 23 -10.97 -12.92 6.81
C ASN A 23 -12.21 -11.99 6.84
N GLY A 24 -12.84 -11.84 8.02
CA GLY A 24 -14.02 -10.97 8.21
C GLY A 24 -13.78 -9.50 7.86
N ASP A 25 -12.54 -9.02 7.95
CA ASP A 25 -12.13 -7.65 7.61
C ASP A 25 -11.68 -7.50 6.14
N ARG A 26 -11.94 -8.51 5.31
CA ARG A 26 -11.47 -8.59 3.91
C ARG A 26 -9.95 -8.53 3.77
N LYS A 27 -9.21 -8.98 4.79
CA LYS A 27 -7.76 -9.11 4.73
C LYS A 27 -7.35 -10.45 4.10
N PRO A 28 -6.49 -10.45 3.08
CA PRO A 28 -6.00 -11.68 2.46
C PRO A 28 -4.98 -12.40 3.34
N PHE A 29 -5.03 -13.73 3.35
CA PHE A 29 -3.99 -14.60 3.90
C PHE A 29 -3.84 -15.88 3.07
N ILE A 30 -2.65 -16.48 3.10
CA ILE A 30 -2.41 -17.75 2.41
C ILE A 30 -2.93 -18.91 3.26
N LYS A 31 -3.69 -19.82 2.67
CA LYS A 31 -4.15 -21.06 3.34
C LYS A 31 -2.95 -21.81 3.92
N GLY A 32 -3.02 -22.18 5.19
CA GLY A 32 -1.91 -22.81 5.92
C GLY A 32 -0.86 -21.84 6.45
N ASN A 33 -1.07 -20.52 6.29
CA ASN A 33 -0.30 -19.45 6.91
C ASN A 33 1.22 -19.50 6.62
N SER A 34 1.59 -19.94 5.43
CA SER A 34 3.00 -20.10 5.00
C SER A 34 3.70 -18.79 4.64
N TYR A 35 2.91 -17.73 4.36
CA TYR A 35 3.39 -16.38 4.07
C TYR A 35 2.42 -15.34 4.63
N HIS A 36 2.99 -14.22 5.09
CA HIS A 36 2.29 -12.95 5.12
C HIS A 36 2.21 -12.38 3.71
N ILE A 37 1.03 -11.90 3.35
CA ILE A 37 0.74 -11.36 2.02
C ILE A 37 0.13 -9.96 2.16
N SER A 38 0.54 -9.06 1.27
CA SER A 38 -0.15 -7.80 1.01
C SER A 38 -0.34 -7.64 -0.49
N ILE A 39 -1.51 -7.16 -0.88
CA ILE A 39 -1.93 -7.03 -2.28
C ILE A 39 -2.35 -5.57 -2.49
N SER A 40 -1.94 -4.99 -3.61
CA SER A 40 -2.48 -3.72 -4.08
C SER A 40 -2.80 -3.75 -5.57
N HIS A 41 -3.76 -2.94 -5.97
CA HIS A 41 -4.17 -2.82 -7.36
C HIS A 41 -4.45 -1.36 -7.68
N SER A 42 -4.01 -0.90 -8.85
CA SER A 42 -4.44 0.39 -9.37
C SER A 42 -4.37 0.43 -10.88
N LYS A 43 -5.48 0.86 -11.50
CA LYS A 43 -5.73 0.74 -12.95
C LYS A 43 -5.42 -0.68 -13.47
N ASN A 44 -4.39 -0.80 -14.30
CA ASN A 44 -4.01 -2.03 -14.98
C ASN A 44 -2.85 -2.76 -14.27
N PHE A 45 -2.45 -2.27 -13.10
CA PHE A 45 -1.35 -2.83 -12.33
C PHE A 45 -1.85 -3.56 -11.10
N SER A 46 -1.10 -4.61 -10.76
CA SER A 46 -1.29 -5.43 -9.57
C SER A 46 0.06 -5.59 -8.91
N SER A 47 0.12 -5.51 -7.59
CA SER A 47 1.32 -5.77 -6.81
C SER A 47 1.02 -6.75 -5.70
N VAL A 48 1.99 -7.63 -5.44
CA VAL A 48 1.95 -8.61 -4.36
C VAL A 48 3.28 -8.54 -3.64
N LEU A 49 3.22 -8.40 -2.32
CA LEU A 49 4.37 -8.50 -1.43
C LEU A 49 4.19 -9.70 -0.52
N LEU A 50 5.22 -10.55 -0.46
CA LEU A 50 5.26 -11.75 0.37
C LEU A 50 6.40 -11.67 1.39
N SER A 51 6.14 -12.20 2.57
CA SER A 51 7.17 -12.42 3.58
C SER A 51 6.87 -13.68 4.37
N ARG A 52 7.90 -14.47 4.69
CA ARG A 52 7.74 -15.67 5.52
C ARG A 52 7.62 -15.34 7.01
N ASN A 53 8.25 -14.24 7.46
CA ASN A 53 8.56 -14.03 8.88
C ASN A 53 8.04 -12.70 9.44
N ARG A 54 7.53 -11.80 8.59
CA ARG A 54 7.10 -10.46 9.02
C ARG A 54 5.79 -10.08 8.34
N LYS A 55 4.91 -9.38 9.05
CA LYS A 55 3.77 -8.67 8.44
C LYS A 55 4.29 -7.70 7.38
N VAL A 56 3.56 -7.60 6.27
CA VAL A 56 3.92 -6.77 5.12
C VAL A 56 2.75 -5.93 4.67
N GLY A 57 3.05 -4.77 4.08
CA GLY A 57 2.10 -3.85 3.47
C GLY A 57 2.70 -3.32 2.20
N ILE A 58 1.95 -3.40 1.11
CA ILE A 58 2.28 -2.73 -0.15
C ILE A 58 1.07 -1.93 -0.59
N ASP A 59 1.33 -0.74 -1.12
CA ASP A 59 0.32 0.08 -1.74
C ASP A 59 0.81 0.57 -3.10
N LEU A 60 -0.12 0.77 -4.02
CA LEU A 60 0.14 1.16 -5.40
C LEU A 60 -1.03 2.01 -5.84
N GLU A 61 -0.74 3.22 -6.32
CA GLU A 61 -1.78 4.18 -6.70
C GLU A 61 -1.51 4.81 -8.05
N TYR A 62 -2.59 5.00 -8.79
CA TYR A 62 -2.57 5.72 -10.04
C TYR A 62 -2.78 7.21 -9.77
N MET A 63 -1.82 8.01 -10.23
CA MET A 63 -1.84 9.46 -10.07
C MET A 63 -2.92 10.11 -10.95
N SER A 64 -4.12 10.29 -10.39
CA SER A 64 -5.22 11.05 -10.97
C SER A 64 -5.33 12.45 -10.31
N HIS A 65 -6.31 13.26 -10.71
CA HIS A 65 -6.52 14.61 -10.12
C HIS A 65 -7.31 14.60 -8.79
N ARG A 66 -7.63 13.43 -8.24
CA ARG A 66 -8.59 13.32 -7.12
C ARG A 66 -7.96 13.39 -5.73
N ILE A 67 -6.65 13.17 -5.60
CA ILE A 67 -5.98 13.05 -4.29
C ILE A 67 -6.10 14.32 -3.45
N GLU A 68 -6.02 15.49 -4.09
CA GLU A 68 -6.09 16.80 -3.42
C GLU A 68 -7.43 16.99 -2.70
N ARG A 69 -8.52 16.45 -3.26
CA ARG A 69 -9.86 16.52 -2.67
C ARG A 69 -10.01 15.73 -1.39
N ILE A 70 -9.09 14.79 -1.11
CA ILE A 70 -9.12 13.96 0.09
C ILE A 70 -7.88 14.13 0.97
N ALA A 71 -6.90 14.95 0.56
CA ALA A 71 -5.68 15.22 1.31
C ALA A 71 -5.92 15.61 2.76
N TYR A 72 -6.95 16.42 3.03
CA TYR A 72 -7.31 16.84 4.39
C TYR A 72 -7.69 15.69 5.34
N LYS A 73 -8.00 14.49 4.82
CA LYS A 73 -8.35 13.31 5.60
C LYS A 73 -7.14 12.50 6.06
N PHE A 74 -5.97 12.71 5.44
CA PHE A 74 -4.79 11.88 5.70
C PHE A 74 -3.50 12.66 5.85
N ILE A 75 -3.40 13.94 5.44
CA ILE A 75 -2.20 14.75 5.68
C ILE A 75 -2.30 15.43 7.04
N ASN A 76 -1.33 15.18 7.91
CA ASN A 76 -1.16 15.85 9.18
C ASN A 76 -0.51 17.23 8.97
N GLU A 77 -0.80 18.19 9.86
CA GLU A 77 -0.19 19.53 9.83
C GLU A 77 1.33 19.53 10.05
N LYS A 78 1.87 18.48 10.67
CA LYS A 78 3.31 18.31 10.94
C LYS A 78 4.08 17.72 9.76
N GLU A 79 3.38 17.22 8.74
CA GLU A 79 4.01 16.54 7.60
C GLU A 79 4.51 17.54 6.55
N TYR A 80 5.72 17.30 6.07
CA TYR A 80 6.35 18.15 5.06
C TYR A 80 5.81 17.84 3.65
N ILE A 81 5.32 18.87 2.98
CA ILE A 81 4.87 18.82 1.59
C ILE A 81 5.63 19.89 0.81
N GLU A 82 6.42 19.46 -0.17
CA GLU A 82 7.13 20.37 -1.06
C GLU A 82 6.15 20.95 -2.09
N ASP A 83 6.01 22.27 -2.14
CA ASP A 83 4.96 22.92 -2.94
C ASP A 83 5.10 22.66 -4.44
N GLU A 84 6.32 22.65 -4.98
CA GLU A 84 6.58 22.34 -6.39
C GLU A 84 6.08 20.93 -6.77
N PHE A 85 6.15 19.99 -5.82
CA PHE A 85 5.77 18.59 -6.01
C PHE A 85 4.58 18.17 -5.16
N ARG A 86 3.73 19.13 -4.79
CA ARG A 86 2.66 18.96 -3.79
C ARG A 86 1.81 17.72 -4.03
N LYS A 87 1.33 17.56 -5.26
CA LYS A 87 0.50 16.42 -5.67
C LYS A 87 1.24 15.08 -5.54
N TYR A 88 2.52 15.04 -5.91
CA TYR A 88 3.33 13.84 -5.80
C TYR A 88 3.58 13.47 -4.34
N HIS A 89 3.87 14.45 -3.49
CA HIS A 89 4.00 14.24 -2.05
C HIS A 89 2.70 13.70 -1.43
N MET A 90 1.54 14.23 -1.83
CA MET A 90 0.25 13.71 -1.36
C MET A 90 0.05 12.24 -1.72
N TYR A 91 0.44 11.82 -2.93
CA TYR A 91 0.38 10.42 -3.33
C TYR A 91 1.34 9.55 -2.53
N ILE A 92 2.58 10.00 -2.27
CA ILE A 92 3.53 9.24 -1.43
C ILE A 92 2.97 9.07 -0.01
N HIS A 93 2.46 10.15 0.59
CA HIS A 93 1.87 10.08 1.92
C HIS A 93 0.69 9.11 1.96
N TRP A 94 -0.20 9.18 0.97
CA TRP A 94 -1.34 8.28 0.86
C TRP A 94 -0.89 6.81 0.74
N CYS A 95 -0.03 6.49 -0.21
CA CYS A 95 0.50 5.13 -0.39
C CYS A 95 1.22 4.62 0.86
N ALA A 96 2.05 5.45 1.50
CA ALA A 96 2.80 5.07 2.69
C ALA A 96 1.85 4.76 3.85
N LYS A 97 0.81 5.57 4.06
CA LYS A 97 -0.17 5.36 5.12
C LYS A 97 -1.07 4.15 4.87
N GLU A 98 -1.50 3.93 3.63
CA GLU A 98 -2.23 2.70 3.25
C GLU A 98 -1.37 1.44 3.46
N ALA A 99 -0.08 1.49 3.10
CA ALA A 99 0.85 0.39 3.34
C ALA A 99 1.04 0.13 4.85
N LEU A 100 1.17 1.18 5.67
CA LEU A 100 1.23 1.07 7.13
C LEU A 100 -0.06 0.48 7.70
N TYR A 101 -1.23 0.93 7.24
CA TYR A 101 -2.53 0.40 7.67
C TYR A 101 -2.64 -1.11 7.41
N LYS A 102 -2.22 -1.58 6.23
CA LYS A 102 -2.17 -3.01 5.86
C LYS A 102 -1.28 -3.83 6.80
N ILE A 103 -0.20 -3.24 7.33
CA ILE A 103 0.70 -3.87 8.32
C ILE A 103 0.07 -3.89 9.71
N CYS A 104 -0.48 -2.76 10.16
CA CYS A 104 -0.94 -2.55 11.54
C CYS A 104 -2.08 -3.48 11.95
N ASP A 105 -2.97 -3.84 11.02
CA ASP A 105 -4.06 -4.79 11.29
C ASP A 105 -4.97 -4.36 12.45
N LYS A 106 -5.15 -3.04 12.61
CA LYS A 106 -6.02 -2.46 13.62
C LYS A 106 -7.18 -1.77 12.92
N GLN A 107 -8.38 -1.99 13.45
CA GLN A 107 -9.55 -1.21 13.10
C GLN A 107 -9.41 0.21 13.65
N ASP A 108 -10.09 1.17 13.02
CA ASP A 108 -10.23 2.56 13.48
C ASP A 108 -8.94 3.39 13.59
N ILE A 109 -7.96 3.15 12.72
CA ILE A 109 -6.81 4.05 12.56
C ILE A 109 -7.26 5.34 11.86
N ASN A 110 -7.09 6.48 12.53
CA ASN A 110 -7.19 7.78 11.89
C ASN A 110 -5.89 8.08 11.13
N PHE A 111 -5.94 8.07 9.80
CA PHE A 111 -4.76 8.26 8.94
C PHE A 111 -4.06 9.60 9.18
N LYS A 112 -4.82 10.65 9.47
CA LYS A 112 -4.26 11.97 9.71
C LYS A 112 -3.57 12.07 11.06
N GLU A 113 -4.20 11.55 12.12
CA GLU A 113 -3.73 11.77 13.50
C GLU A 113 -2.80 10.68 14.02
N ASN A 114 -2.95 9.44 13.54
CA ASN A 114 -2.21 8.29 14.07
C ASN A 114 -1.02 7.87 13.22
N LEU A 115 -0.94 8.31 11.96
CA LEU A 115 0.16 8.01 11.05
C LEU A 115 0.82 9.32 10.63
N VAL A 116 2.12 9.45 10.87
CA VAL A 116 2.92 10.62 10.49
C VAL A 116 4.12 10.14 9.69
N ILE A 117 4.31 10.69 8.51
CA ILE A 117 5.45 10.42 7.63
C ILE A 117 6.51 11.49 7.88
N GLU A 118 7.71 11.05 8.24
CA GLU A 118 8.86 11.93 8.40
C GLU A 118 9.21 12.63 7.07
N PRO A 119 9.79 13.85 7.11
CA PRO A 119 10.18 14.56 5.89
C PRO A 119 11.08 13.71 4.98
N PHE A 120 10.78 13.73 3.69
CA PHE A 120 11.58 13.07 2.66
C PHE A 120 11.80 14.03 1.50
N SER A 121 12.93 13.84 0.81
CA SER A 121 13.24 14.51 -0.44
C SER A 121 13.13 13.55 -1.60
N GLN A 122 12.79 14.06 -2.78
CA GLN A 122 12.91 13.27 -3.99
C GLN A 122 14.38 12.97 -4.27
N ARG A 123 14.71 11.71 -4.51
CA ARG A 123 16.00 11.40 -5.14
C ARG A 123 15.98 11.98 -6.54
N LYS A 124 16.86 12.95 -6.81
CA LYS A 124 17.17 13.35 -8.18
C LYS A 124 17.55 12.09 -8.94
N LYS A 125 16.99 11.88 -10.14
CA LYS A 125 17.47 10.83 -11.03
C LYS A 125 18.96 11.09 -11.27
N GLU A 126 19.80 10.16 -10.86
CA GLU A 126 21.16 10.07 -11.40
C GLU A 126 20.99 9.67 -12.87
N ASN A 127 21.52 10.52 -13.76
CA ASN A 127 21.53 10.29 -15.21
C ASN A 127 22.54 9.22 -15.58
#